data_AF-A0A0D9RA73-F1
#
_entry.id   AF-A0A0D9RA73-F1
#
_cell.length_a   1.000
_cell.length_b   1.000
_cell.length_c   1.000
_cell.angle_alpha   90.00
_cell.angle_beta   90.00
_cell.angle_gamma   90.00
#
_symmetry.space_group_name_H-M   'P 1'
#
loop_
_entity.id
_entity.type
_entity.pdbx_description
1 polymer ?
#
loop_
_entity_poly.entity_id
_entity_poly.type
_entity_poly.pdbx_seq_one_letter_code
_entity_poly.pdbx_strand_id
1 'polypeptide(L)'
;MSEEVTYADLKFQNSSETEKIQEIGKFGEKAPPAPSRVWRPAALFLTVLCLLMLIGLGVLGSMSMKKMNKLQNVNEELQRNVSLQLMSNMNSSNKIRNLSTTLQTIATRLCRELYSKEQEHKCKPCPRRWIWHKDSCYFLSDDFRTWQESRMACVAQNASLLKINNKNALEFIKSQSMSYSYWLGLSPKKDDSYSMSVDNIIDSSAW
;
A
#
# COMPACT_ATOMS: atom_id res chain seq x y z
N MET A 1 91.62 44.24 -64.47
CA MET A 1 92.54 43.16 -64.06
C MET A 1 91.92 42.50 -62.84
N SER A 2 91.92 41.18 -62.84
CA SER A 2 91.17 40.21 -62.04
C SER A 2 90.98 40.55 -60.56
N GLU A 3 89.82 40.19 -60.00
CA GLU A 3 89.73 39.04 -59.08
C GLU A 3 88.27 38.71 -58.77
N GLU A 4 87.95 37.43 -58.95
CA GLU A 4 86.74 36.75 -58.51
C GLU A 4 86.97 36.32 -57.05
N VAL A 5 86.00 36.55 -56.15
CA VAL A 5 85.97 35.85 -54.86
C VAL A 5 84.56 35.38 -54.54
N THR A 6 84.50 34.06 -54.41
CA THR A 6 83.45 33.13 -54.02
C THR A 6 82.82 33.42 -52.65
N TYR A 7 81.48 33.27 -52.52
CA TYR A 7 80.91 32.46 -51.42
C TYR A 7 79.47 32.03 -51.71
N ALA A 8 79.09 30.87 -51.18
CA ALA A 8 77.79 30.23 -51.35
C ALA A 8 76.98 30.22 -50.04
N ASP A 9 75.68 30.45 -50.22
CA ASP A 9 74.52 29.75 -49.65
C ASP A 9 74.07 29.81 -48.17
N LEU A 10 72.73 29.82 -48.10
CA LEU A 10 71.77 29.44 -47.06
C LEU A 10 71.53 30.34 -45.82
N LYS A 11 70.34 30.95 -45.79
CA LYS A 11 69.41 30.71 -44.66
C LYS A 11 67.93 30.90 -45.02
N PHE A 12 67.14 29.93 -44.61
CA PHE A 12 65.69 29.78 -44.86
C PHE A 12 64.82 30.78 -44.08
N GLN A 13 63.76 31.20 -44.78
CA GLN A 13 62.40 31.62 -44.40
C GLN A 13 62.14 32.46 -43.13
N ASN A 14 61.60 33.66 -43.41
CA ASN A 14 60.88 34.58 -42.54
C ASN A 14 59.81 33.91 -41.66
N SER A 15 59.75 34.34 -40.40
CA SER A 15 58.53 34.33 -39.59
C SER A 15 58.56 35.48 -38.58
N SER A 16 57.74 36.49 -38.88
CA SER A 16 57.15 37.53 -38.01
C SER A 16 58.07 38.25 -37.00
N GLU A 17 58.50 39.43 -37.41
CA GLU A 17 59.00 40.51 -36.57
C GLU A 17 57.94 41.02 -35.57
N THR A 18 58.38 41.08 -34.32
CA THR A 18 58.25 42.23 -33.41
C THR A 18 56.87 42.48 -32.78
N GLU A 19 56.65 41.71 -31.73
CA GLU A 19 55.70 41.93 -30.65
C GLU A 19 56.17 43.10 -29.75
N LYS A 20 55.23 44.00 -29.47
CA LYS A 20 55.10 44.92 -28.31
C LYS A 20 55.66 46.35 -28.38
N ILE A 21 54.80 47.20 -27.81
CA ILE A 21 55.01 48.54 -27.26
C ILE A 21 54.91 49.68 -28.27
N GLN A 22 53.68 50.16 -28.55
CA GLN A 22 53.27 51.57 -28.36
C GLN A 22 51.79 51.82 -28.77
N GLU A 23 50.82 51.47 -27.92
CA GLU A 23 49.49 52.11 -27.95
C GLU A 23 48.95 52.28 -26.52
N ILE A 24 49.46 53.30 -25.83
CA ILE A 24 48.76 53.98 -24.72
C ILE A 24 48.69 55.45 -25.16
N GLY A 25 47.56 55.84 -25.74
CA GLY A 25 47.32 57.25 -26.08
C GLY A 25 46.42 57.49 -27.29
N LYS A 26 45.13 57.13 -27.19
CA LYS A 26 44.03 57.92 -27.80
C LYS A 26 42.68 57.51 -27.20
N PHE A 27 42.28 58.23 -26.15
CA PHE A 27 40.89 58.31 -25.73
C PHE A 27 40.12 59.06 -26.84
N GLY A 28 39.52 58.30 -27.74
CA GLY A 28 38.56 58.79 -28.72
C GLY A 28 37.26 58.02 -28.49
N GLU A 29 36.36 58.64 -27.75
CA GLU A 29 34.98 58.19 -27.58
C GLU A 29 34.31 58.15 -28.96
N LYS A 30 34.28 56.97 -29.59
CA LYS A 30 33.56 56.79 -30.86
C LYS A 30 32.08 56.61 -30.52
N ALA A 31 31.31 57.66 -30.77
CA ALA A 31 29.85 57.58 -30.79
C ALA A 31 29.42 56.42 -31.72
N PRO A 32 28.39 55.63 -31.35
CA PRO A 32 27.90 54.55 -32.20
C PRO A 32 27.41 55.11 -33.55
N PRO A 33 27.61 54.37 -34.66
CA PRO A 33 27.20 54.85 -35.98
C PRO A 33 25.68 55.11 -35.99
N ALA A 34 25.29 56.23 -36.60
CA ALA A 34 23.88 56.60 -36.73
C ALA A 34 23.10 55.45 -37.42
N PRO A 35 21.95 55.02 -36.87
CA PRO A 35 21.23 53.88 -37.41
C PRO A 35 20.77 54.18 -38.83
N SER A 36 20.99 53.24 -39.74
CA SER A 36 20.54 53.36 -41.13
C SER A 36 19.03 53.56 -41.18
N ARG A 37 18.54 54.31 -42.18
CA ARG A 37 17.11 54.67 -42.34
C ARG A 37 16.17 53.45 -42.38
N VAL A 38 16.72 52.26 -42.64
CA VAL A 38 16.02 50.96 -42.75
C VAL A 38 15.83 50.26 -41.39
N TRP A 39 16.54 50.66 -40.33
CA TRP A 39 16.39 50.03 -39.00
C TRP A 39 15.07 50.33 -38.29
N ARG A 40 14.50 51.52 -38.52
CA ARG A 40 13.23 51.93 -37.90
C ARG A 40 12.05 51.02 -38.27
N PRO A 41 11.78 50.72 -39.56
CA PRO A 41 10.70 49.80 -39.91
C PRO A 41 10.97 48.38 -39.41
N ALA A 42 12.21 47.89 -39.49
CA ALA A 42 12.57 46.55 -39.00
C ALA A 42 12.28 46.41 -37.48
N ALA A 43 12.62 47.41 -36.68
CA ALA A 43 12.30 47.44 -35.27
C ALA A 43 10.78 47.44 -35.02
N LEU A 44 10.01 48.23 -35.78
CA LEU A 44 8.55 48.23 -35.67
C LEU A 44 7.94 46.87 -36.00
N PHE A 45 8.37 46.22 -37.09
CA PHE A 45 7.91 44.88 -37.44
C PHE A 45 8.23 43.85 -36.35
N LEU A 46 9.45 43.88 -35.79
CA LEU A 46 9.83 42.99 -34.68
C LEU A 46 8.97 43.23 -33.43
N THR A 47 8.69 44.48 -33.07
CA THR A 47 7.82 44.79 -31.92
C THR A 47 6.41 44.26 -32.11
N VAL A 48 5.83 44.40 -33.32
CA VAL A 48 4.50 43.89 -33.65
C VAL A 48 4.48 42.36 -33.58
N LEU A 49 5.50 41.69 -34.13
CA LEU A 49 5.63 40.23 -34.03
C LEU A 49 5.72 39.76 -32.57
N CYS A 50 6.51 40.44 -31.74
CA CYS A 50 6.59 40.14 -30.31
C CYS A 50 5.24 40.32 -29.60
N LEU A 51 4.50 41.39 -29.88
CA LEU A 51 3.18 41.62 -29.29
C LEU A 51 2.19 40.52 -29.69
N LEU A 52 2.18 40.11 -30.97
CA LEU A 52 1.32 39.02 -31.45
C LEU A 52 1.65 37.68 -30.76
N MET A 53 2.94 37.39 -30.58
CA MET A 53 3.38 36.19 -29.86
C MET A 53 2.96 36.21 -28.40
N LEU A 54 3.08 37.35 -27.70
CA LEU A 54 2.65 37.51 -26.31
C LEU A 54 1.14 37.32 -26.15
N ILE A 55 0.34 37.90 -27.05
CA ILE A 55 -1.12 37.73 -27.06
C ILE A 55 -1.48 36.26 -27.28
N GLY A 56 -0.83 35.59 -28.25
CA GLY A 56 -1.02 34.17 -28.51
C GLY A 56 -0.74 33.30 -27.29
N LEU A 57 0.41 33.52 -26.63
CA LEU A 57 0.78 32.81 -25.40
C LEU A 57 -0.20 33.08 -24.24
N GLY A 58 -0.68 34.33 -24.09
CA GLY A 58 -1.67 34.70 -23.09
C GLY A 58 -3.00 33.97 -23.27
N VAL A 59 -3.51 33.92 -24.51
CA VAL A 59 -4.75 33.19 -24.83
C VAL A 59 -4.57 31.68 -24.59
N LEU A 60 -3.49 31.08 -25.10
CA LEU A 60 -3.20 29.65 -24.91
C LEU A 60 -3.04 29.30 -23.41
N GLY A 61 -2.36 30.14 -22.64
CA GLY A 61 -2.23 29.99 -21.20
C GLY A 61 -3.59 30.08 -20.49
N SER A 62 -4.43 31.06 -20.84
CA SER A 62 -5.75 31.23 -20.24
C SER A 62 -6.69 30.04 -20.53
N MET A 63 -6.63 29.49 -21.74
CA MET A 63 -7.39 28.32 -22.15
C MET A 63 -6.91 27.06 -21.42
N SER A 64 -5.60 26.91 -21.28
CA SER A 64 -4.97 25.79 -20.55
C SER A 64 -5.31 25.84 -19.06
N MET A 65 -5.22 27.01 -18.42
CA MET A 65 -5.56 27.20 -17.00
C MET A 65 -7.04 26.92 -16.71
N LYS A 66 -7.97 27.43 -17.54
CA LYS A 66 -9.41 27.15 -17.38
C LYS A 66 -9.72 25.65 -17.49
N LYS A 67 -9.09 24.96 -18.45
CA LYS A 67 -9.26 23.52 -18.64
C LYS A 67 -8.72 22.72 -17.44
N MET A 68 -7.55 23.09 -16.93
CA MET A 68 -6.94 22.45 -15.76
C MET A 68 -7.78 22.65 -14.51
N ASN A 69 -8.24 23.87 -14.21
CA ASN A 69 -9.10 24.14 -13.05
C ASN A 69 -10.43 23.36 -13.12
N LYS A 70 -11.05 23.29 -14.31
CA LYS A 70 -12.28 22.50 -14.52
C LYS A 70 -12.03 21.01 -14.29
N LEU A 71 -10.94 20.48 -14.83
CA LEU A 71 -10.59 19.06 -14.68
C LEU A 71 -10.23 18.73 -13.23
N GLN A 72 -9.53 19.62 -12.53
CA GLN A 72 -9.21 19.48 -11.11
C GLN A 72 -10.47 19.46 -10.25
N ASN A 73 -11.41 20.40 -10.46
CA ASN A 73 -12.67 20.44 -9.72
C ASN A 73 -13.51 19.17 -9.93
N VAL A 74 -13.61 18.69 -11.19
CA VAL A 74 -14.32 17.43 -11.49
C VAL A 74 -13.64 16.24 -10.80
N ASN A 75 -12.31 16.21 -10.73
CA ASN A 75 -11.58 15.15 -10.05
C ASN A 75 -11.82 15.17 -8.52
N GLU A 76 -11.80 16.35 -7.89
CA GLU A 76 -12.09 16.51 -6.46
C GLU A 76 -13.54 16.15 -6.12
N GLU A 77 -14.49 16.58 -6.94
CA GLU A 77 -15.91 16.23 -6.79
C GLU A 77 -16.13 14.72 -6.94
N LEU A 78 -15.50 14.09 -7.94
CA LEU A 78 -15.55 12.65 -8.15
C LEU A 78 -14.95 11.90 -6.95
N GLN A 79 -13.77 12.32 -6.46
CA GLN A 79 -13.13 11.76 -5.27
C GLN A 79 -14.04 11.85 -4.03
N ARG A 80 -14.70 13.00 -3.82
CA ARG A 80 -15.65 13.19 -2.71
C ARG A 80 -16.87 12.29 -2.85
N ASN A 81 -17.45 12.21 -4.04
CA ASN A 81 -18.63 11.38 -4.31
C ASN A 81 -18.33 9.89 -4.11
N VAL A 82 -17.18 9.42 -4.60
CA VAL A 82 -16.71 8.03 -4.38
C VAL A 82 -16.50 7.75 -2.90
N SER A 83 -15.89 8.69 -2.17
CA SER A 83 -15.66 8.54 -0.72
C SER A 83 -16.98 8.47 0.07
N LEU A 84 -17.94 9.34 -0.24
CA LEU A 84 -19.28 9.32 0.37
C LEU A 84 -20.03 8.03 0.04
N GLN A 85 -19.95 7.54 -1.21
CA GLN A 85 -20.52 6.25 -1.58
C GLN A 85 -19.88 5.10 -0.83
N LEU A 86 -18.55 5.10 -0.68
CA LEU A 86 -17.83 4.07 0.07
C LEU A 86 -18.27 4.03 1.54
N MET A 87 -18.37 5.20 2.18
CA MET A 87 -18.85 5.30 3.56
C MET A 87 -20.30 4.83 3.72
N SER A 88 -21.19 5.22 2.79
CA SER A 88 -22.59 4.78 2.77
C SER A 88 -22.71 3.26 2.60
N ASN A 89 -21.95 2.70 1.66
CA ASN A 89 -21.91 1.26 1.40
C ASN A 89 -21.35 0.50 2.60
N MET A 90 -20.28 1.00 3.24
CA MET A 90 -19.73 0.43 4.46
C MET A 90 -20.73 0.47 5.63
N ASN A 91 -21.43 1.58 5.85
CA ASN A 91 -22.45 1.70 6.89
C ASN A 91 -23.61 0.72 6.65
N SER A 92 -24.09 0.62 5.41
CA SER A 92 -25.15 -0.32 5.03
C SER A 92 -24.69 -1.78 5.19
N SER A 93 -23.46 -2.11 4.79
CA SER A 93 -22.85 -3.43 5.02
C SER A 93 -22.77 -3.77 6.50
N ASN A 94 -22.32 -2.83 7.34
CA ASN A 94 -22.26 -3.00 8.78
C ASN A 94 -23.65 -3.21 9.40
N LYS A 95 -24.67 -2.48 8.95
CA LYS A 95 -26.07 -2.71 9.37
C LYS A 95 -26.55 -4.11 9.02
N ILE A 96 -26.28 -4.59 7.81
CA ILE A 96 -26.65 -5.95 7.37
C ILE A 96 -25.93 -7.00 8.22
N ARG A 97 -24.62 -6.82 8.47
CA ARG A 97 -23.85 -7.71 9.35
C ARG A 97 -24.43 -7.74 10.77
N ASN A 98 -24.75 -6.58 11.34
CA ASN A 98 -25.34 -6.49 12.69
C ASN A 98 -26.72 -7.13 12.77
N LEU A 99 -27.55 -6.98 11.73
CA LEU A 99 -28.84 -7.66 11.67
C LEU A 99 -28.66 -9.17 11.59
N SER A 100 -27.73 -9.63 10.76
CA SER A 100 -27.39 -11.06 10.62
C SER A 100 -26.91 -11.66 11.94
N THR A 101 -26.01 -10.99 12.67
CA THR A 101 -25.53 -11.47 13.98
C THR A 101 -26.65 -11.46 15.04
N THR A 102 -27.53 -10.48 15.00
CA THR A 102 -28.69 -10.41 15.91
C THR A 102 -29.65 -11.58 15.66
N LEU A 103 -30.00 -11.84 14.40
CA LEU A 103 -30.84 -12.97 14.02
C LEU A 103 -30.21 -14.30 14.41
N GLN A 104 -28.91 -14.47 14.17
CA GLN A 104 -28.19 -15.68 14.56
C GLN A 104 -28.19 -15.88 16.08
N THR A 105 -27.99 -14.80 16.85
CA THR A 105 -28.04 -14.85 18.33
C THR A 105 -29.41 -15.27 18.84
N ILE A 106 -30.48 -14.72 18.27
CA ILE A 106 -31.86 -15.08 18.64
C ILE A 106 -32.15 -16.53 18.28
N ALA A 107 -31.78 -16.97 17.08
CA ALA A 107 -31.97 -18.35 16.63
C ALA A 107 -31.22 -19.34 17.52
N THR A 108 -29.97 -19.05 17.89
CA THR A 108 -29.18 -19.89 18.81
C THR A 108 -29.81 -19.95 20.20
N ARG A 109 -30.31 -18.83 20.74
CA ARG A 109 -31.00 -18.81 22.05
C ARG A 109 -32.28 -19.64 22.03
N LEU A 110 -33.15 -19.42 21.05
CA LEU A 110 -34.39 -20.18 20.90
C LEU A 110 -34.10 -21.68 20.72
N CYS A 111 -33.10 -22.02 19.90
CA CYS A 111 -32.72 -23.42 19.73
C CYS A 111 -32.17 -24.05 21.01
N ARG A 112 -31.39 -23.32 21.82
CA ARG A 112 -30.94 -23.78 23.14
C ARG A 112 -32.11 -24.08 24.07
N GLU A 113 -33.08 -23.17 24.13
CA GLU A 113 -34.29 -23.35 24.94
C GLU A 113 -35.07 -24.59 24.50
N LEU A 114 -35.26 -24.79 23.19
CA LEU A 114 -35.96 -25.95 22.65
C LEU A 114 -35.20 -27.25 22.93
N TYR A 115 -33.89 -27.29 22.68
CA TYR A 115 -33.06 -28.47 22.92
C TYR A 115 -33.00 -28.86 24.41
N SER A 116 -33.08 -27.88 25.32
CA SER A 116 -33.12 -28.15 26.76
C SER A 116 -34.43 -28.81 27.23
N LYS A 117 -35.54 -28.55 26.52
CA LYS A 117 -36.86 -29.13 26.82
C LYS A 117 -37.08 -30.47 26.13
N GLU A 118 -36.59 -30.60 24.89
CA GLU A 118 -36.69 -31.80 24.07
C GLU A 118 -35.30 -32.17 23.56
N GLN A 119 -34.64 -33.17 24.17
CA GLN A 119 -33.27 -33.57 23.85
C GLN A 119 -33.06 -34.05 22.40
N GLU A 120 -34.13 -34.24 21.63
CA GLU A 120 -34.11 -34.66 20.22
C GLU A 120 -34.65 -33.59 19.24
N HIS A 121 -34.75 -32.33 19.68
CA HIS A 121 -35.22 -31.28 18.79
C HIS A 121 -34.30 -31.12 17.57
N LYS A 122 -34.87 -30.98 16.36
CA LYS A 122 -34.13 -30.99 15.07
C LYS A 122 -33.16 -29.81 14.88
N CYS A 123 -33.25 -28.78 15.71
CA CYS A 123 -32.45 -27.58 15.55
C CYS A 123 -31.02 -27.83 16.07
N LYS A 124 -30.03 -27.21 15.42
CA LYS A 124 -28.62 -27.30 15.83
C LYS A 124 -28.13 -25.91 16.25
N PRO A 125 -27.86 -25.66 17.54
CA PRO A 125 -27.49 -24.33 18.03
C PRO A 125 -26.06 -23.92 17.64
N CYS A 126 -25.23 -24.88 17.23
CA CYS A 126 -23.85 -24.66 16.83
C CYS A 126 -23.68 -24.51 15.31
N PRO A 127 -22.57 -23.87 14.86
CA PRO A 127 -22.21 -23.82 13.45
C PRO A 127 -22.08 -25.22 12.82
N ARG A 128 -22.08 -25.29 11.49
CA ARG A 128 -21.93 -26.55 10.76
C ARG A 128 -20.63 -27.27 11.18
N ARG A 129 -20.70 -28.58 11.41
CA ARG A 129 -19.61 -29.47 11.91
C ARG A 129 -19.24 -29.28 13.38
N TRP A 130 -19.84 -28.34 14.10
CA TRP A 130 -19.67 -28.23 15.54
C TRP A 130 -20.66 -29.13 16.27
N ILE A 131 -20.19 -29.77 17.32
CA ILE A 131 -20.98 -30.65 18.18
C ILE A 131 -21.49 -29.82 19.35
N TRP A 132 -22.80 -29.83 19.55
CA TRP A 132 -23.41 -29.21 20.70
C TRP A 132 -23.39 -30.16 21.89
N HIS A 133 -22.92 -29.70 23.04
CA HIS A 133 -23.03 -30.45 24.28
C HIS A 133 -23.22 -29.50 25.47
N LYS A 134 -24.35 -29.69 26.17
CA LYS A 134 -24.85 -28.81 27.23
C LYS A 134 -25.02 -27.36 26.80
N ASP A 135 -24.08 -26.48 27.17
CA ASP A 135 -24.12 -25.05 26.90
C ASP A 135 -22.98 -24.58 25.97
N SER A 136 -22.20 -25.52 25.43
CA SER A 136 -20.99 -25.24 24.65
C SER A 136 -20.98 -25.96 23.31
N CYS A 137 -20.37 -25.31 22.32
CA CYS A 137 -20.09 -25.90 21.01
C CYS A 137 -18.63 -26.37 20.95
N TYR A 138 -18.42 -27.59 20.46
CA TYR A 138 -17.12 -28.22 20.35
C TYR A 138 -16.79 -28.53 18.89
N PHE A 139 -15.55 -28.33 18.49
CA PHE A 139 -15.08 -28.67 17.16
C PHE A 139 -13.91 -29.64 17.28
N LEU A 140 -14.03 -30.77 16.60
CA LEU A 140 -12.95 -31.74 16.46
C LEU A 140 -12.29 -31.48 15.11
N SER A 141 -11.01 -31.10 15.15
CA SER A 141 -10.23 -30.87 13.94
C SER A 141 -9.73 -32.20 13.40
N ASP A 142 -9.97 -32.45 12.12
CA ASP A 142 -9.40 -33.59 11.39
C ASP A 142 -7.96 -33.33 10.94
N ASP A 143 -7.50 -32.07 11.01
CA ASP A 143 -6.15 -31.67 10.60
C ASP A 143 -5.11 -31.97 11.69
N PHE A 144 -4.01 -32.62 11.28
CA PHE A 144 -2.80 -32.74 12.10
C PHE A 144 -2.00 -31.43 12.04
N ARG A 145 -1.98 -30.69 13.15
CA ARG A 145 -1.29 -29.40 13.28
C ARG A 145 -0.44 -29.39 14.55
N THR A 146 0.54 -28.51 14.63
CA THR A 146 1.22 -28.22 15.92
C THR A 146 0.22 -27.59 16.90
N TRP A 147 0.55 -27.58 18.20
CA TRP A 147 -0.29 -26.93 19.21
C TRP A 147 -0.51 -25.44 18.89
N GLN A 148 0.55 -24.74 18.49
CA GLN A 148 0.50 -23.31 18.17
C GLN A 148 -0.38 -23.04 16.94
N GLU A 149 -0.25 -23.83 15.88
CA GLU A 149 -1.11 -23.73 14.69
C GLU A 149 -2.57 -24.05 15.02
N SER A 150 -2.81 -25.05 15.87
CA SER A 150 -4.16 -25.41 16.31
C SER A 150 -4.79 -24.27 17.11
N ARG A 151 -4.03 -23.61 17.98
CA ARG A 151 -4.48 -22.41 18.70
C ARG A 151 -4.85 -21.28 17.74
N MET A 152 -4.01 -21.00 16.75
CA MET A 152 -4.30 -19.97 15.74
C MET A 152 -5.55 -20.33 14.91
N ALA A 153 -5.72 -21.60 14.55
CA ALA A 153 -6.90 -22.08 13.82
C ALA A 153 -8.20 -21.91 14.62
N CYS A 154 -8.18 -22.15 15.94
CA CYS A 154 -9.33 -21.88 16.80
C CYS A 154 -9.66 -20.37 16.84
N VAL A 155 -8.65 -19.51 17.00
CA VAL A 155 -8.85 -18.05 17.05
C VAL A 155 -9.45 -17.53 15.75
N ALA A 156 -9.02 -18.03 14.60
CA ALA A 156 -9.59 -17.69 13.29
C ALA A 156 -11.08 -18.03 13.17
N GLN A 157 -11.58 -18.96 13.99
CA GLN A 157 -12.99 -19.36 14.07
C GLN A 157 -13.74 -18.73 15.26
N ASN A 158 -13.19 -17.68 15.89
CA ASN A 158 -13.72 -17.07 17.12
C ASN A 158 -13.90 -18.07 18.27
N ALA A 159 -12.98 -19.04 18.37
CA ALA A 159 -12.98 -20.07 19.39
C ALA A 159 -11.62 -20.17 20.09
N SER A 160 -11.54 -21.04 21.08
CA SER A 160 -10.30 -21.36 21.79
C SER A 160 -10.11 -22.87 21.86
N LEU A 161 -8.85 -23.30 21.97
CA LEU A 161 -8.55 -24.69 22.35
C LEU A 161 -9.26 -25.02 23.67
N LEU A 162 -9.81 -26.23 23.74
CA LEU A 162 -10.67 -26.65 24.83
C LEU A 162 -9.91 -26.71 26.15
N LYS A 163 -10.38 -25.96 27.15
CA LYS A 163 -9.95 -26.11 28.55
C LYS A 163 -10.97 -26.95 29.29
N ILE A 164 -10.53 -28.09 29.83
CA ILE A 164 -11.40 -28.99 30.58
C ILE A 164 -11.44 -28.47 32.03
N ASN A 165 -12.58 -27.92 32.43
CA ASN A 165 -12.79 -27.37 33.78
C ASN A 165 -13.84 -28.15 34.58
N ASN A 166 -14.46 -29.17 34.01
CA ASN A 166 -15.49 -29.96 34.67
C ASN A 166 -15.50 -31.41 34.16
N LYS A 167 -15.93 -32.33 35.04
CA LYS A 167 -15.97 -33.78 34.78
C LYS A 167 -16.86 -34.13 33.59
N ASN A 168 -17.97 -33.41 33.40
CA ASN A 168 -18.90 -33.72 32.32
C ASN A 168 -18.32 -33.41 30.92
N ALA A 169 -17.60 -32.31 30.78
CA ALA A 169 -16.87 -31.98 29.56
C ALA A 169 -15.79 -33.04 29.29
N LEU A 170 -15.07 -33.49 30.32
CA LEU A 170 -14.09 -34.57 30.19
C LEU A 170 -14.72 -35.88 29.68
N GLU A 171 -15.82 -36.33 30.30
CA GLU A 171 -16.54 -37.55 29.90
C GLU A 171 -17.05 -37.46 28.47
N PHE A 172 -17.60 -36.30 28.07
CA PHE A 172 -18.04 -36.06 26.70
C PHE A 172 -16.88 -36.13 25.69
N ILE A 173 -15.74 -35.51 25.98
CA ILE A 173 -14.60 -35.59 25.07
C ILE A 173 -14.08 -37.03 24.98
N LYS A 174 -14.04 -37.76 26.10
CA LYS A 174 -13.68 -39.19 26.09
C LYS A 174 -14.60 -40.02 25.21
N SER A 175 -15.91 -39.76 25.22
CA SER A 175 -16.85 -40.48 24.35
C SER A 175 -16.68 -40.17 22.86
N GLN A 176 -16.16 -38.99 22.51
CA GLN A 176 -15.88 -38.63 21.12
C GLN A 176 -14.48 -39.00 20.64
N SER A 177 -13.52 -39.09 21.55
CA SER A 177 -12.09 -39.26 21.28
C SER A 177 -11.66 -40.73 21.17
N MET A 178 -12.49 -41.59 20.59
CA MET A 178 -12.28 -43.05 20.63
C MET A 178 -11.00 -43.55 19.92
N SER A 179 -10.29 -42.73 19.13
CA SER A 179 -9.09 -43.19 18.41
C SER A 179 -8.01 -42.14 18.12
N TYR A 180 -8.21 -40.86 18.45
CA TYR A 180 -7.30 -39.77 18.07
C TYR A 180 -6.88 -38.91 19.26
N SER A 181 -5.65 -38.41 19.21
CA SER A 181 -5.13 -37.41 20.16
C SER A 181 -5.45 -36.01 19.64
N TYR A 182 -6.09 -35.18 20.47
CA TYR A 182 -6.43 -33.79 20.14
C TYR A 182 -5.65 -32.81 20.99
N TRP A 183 -5.28 -31.66 20.42
CA TRP A 183 -4.73 -30.56 21.20
C TRP A 183 -5.80 -29.92 22.09
N LEU A 184 -5.45 -29.74 23.35
CA LEU A 184 -6.27 -29.05 24.35
C LEU A 184 -5.63 -27.72 24.74
N GLY A 185 -6.35 -26.92 25.52
CA GLY A 185 -5.99 -25.56 25.88
C GLY A 185 -4.83 -25.43 26.87
N LEU A 186 -4.25 -26.54 27.31
CA LEU A 186 -2.99 -26.57 28.06
C LEU A 186 -1.84 -26.44 27.08
N SER A 187 -0.99 -25.42 27.27
CA SER A 187 0.24 -25.28 26.49
C SER A 187 1.18 -26.42 26.84
N PRO A 188 1.76 -27.14 25.85
CA PRO A 188 2.88 -28.02 26.11
C PRO A 188 3.98 -27.20 26.83
N LYS A 189 4.55 -27.75 27.90
CA LYS A 189 5.79 -27.21 28.47
C LYS A 189 6.89 -27.39 27.43
N LYS A 190 7.89 -26.50 27.40
CA LYS A 190 8.97 -26.48 26.39
C LYS A 190 9.75 -27.80 26.24
N ASP A 191 9.63 -28.73 27.18
CA ASP A 191 10.27 -30.06 27.13
C ASP A 191 9.36 -31.21 26.68
N ASP A 192 8.03 -31.03 26.65
CA ASP A 192 7.10 -32.13 26.38
C ASP A 192 6.51 -32.04 24.96
N SER A 193 7.28 -32.55 24.01
CA SER A 193 6.89 -32.72 22.59
C SER A 193 5.97 -33.93 22.35
N TYR A 194 5.08 -34.25 23.28
CA TYR A 194 4.08 -35.32 23.09
C TYR A 194 2.68 -34.73 23.17
N SER A 195 1.85 -35.06 22.17
CA SER A 195 0.40 -34.83 22.23
C SER A 195 -0.12 -35.46 23.53
N MET A 196 -0.50 -34.64 24.51
CA MET A 196 -1.08 -35.18 25.74
C MET A 196 -2.39 -35.87 25.38
N SER A 197 -2.43 -37.18 25.50
CA SER A 197 -3.68 -37.93 25.49
C SER A 197 -4.56 -37.43 26.62
N VAL A 198 -5.89 -37.55 26.46
CA VAL A 198 -6.86 -37.14 27.49
C VAL A 198 -6.58 -37.87 28.83
N ASP A 199 -5.94 -39.03 28.79
CA ASP A 199 -5.56 -39.80 29.97
C ASP A 199 -4.37 -39.21 30.73
N ASN A 200 -3.41 -38.55 30.06
CA ASN A 200 -2.27 -37.89 30.72
C ASN A 200 -2.66 -36.61 31.48
N ILE A 201 -3.84 -36.05 31.21
CA ILE A 201 -4.38 -34.88 31.92
C ILE A 201 -4.89 -35.24 33.32
N ILE A 202 -5.18 -36.52 33.58
CA ILE A 202 -5.68 -37.00 34.87
C ILE A 202 -4.54 -37.18 35.88
N ASP A 203 -3.32 -37.51 35.42
CA ASP A 203 -2.17 -37.80 36.28
C ASP A 203 -1.33 -36.56 36.63
N SER A 204 -1.44 -35.50 35.82
CA SER A 204 -0.96 -34.18 36.17
C SER A 204 -1.95 -33.56 37.16
N SER A 205 -1.59 -33.55 38.45
CA SER A 205 -2.22 -32.81 39.55
C SER A 205 -2.20 -31.27 39.37
N ALA A 206 -2.60 -30.80 38.19
CA ALA A 206 -2.73 -29.40 37.80
C ALA A 206 -4.21 -29.08 37.48
N TRP A 207 -5.08 -29.44 38.42
CA TRP A 207 -6.47 -28.99 38.48
C TRP A 207 -6.54 -27.69 39.29
#